data_AF-A0A438LYL8-F1
#
_entry.id   AF-A0A438LYL8-F1
#
_cell.length_a   1.000
_cell.length_b   1.000
_cell.length_c   1.000
_cell.angle_alpha   90.00
_cell.angle_beta   90.00
_cell.angle_gamma   90.00
#
_symmetry.space_group_name_H-M   'P 1'
#
loop_
_entity.id
_entity.type
_entity.pdbx_description
1 polymer ?
#
loop_
_entity_poly.entity_id
_entity_poly.type
_entity_poly.pdbx_seq_one_letter_code
_entity_poly.pdbx_strand_id
1 'polypeptide(L)'
;MEQPGIDSRQSGAPTGHVSCTPAPAAQLFEITVLDSTAEDGLGRWHTIGWGVDRVHADSIAESFVNRPVCPYDAAQIRHNGHLVGEHRRSAE
;
A
#
# COMPACT_ATOMS: atom_id res chain seq x y z
N MET A 1 40.79 -44.50 17.48
CA MET A 1 40.92 -43.29 16.65
C MET A 1 39.98 -43.49 15.46
N GLU A 2 38.69 -43.14 15.54
CA GLU A 2 38.13 -41.76 15.48
C GLU A 2 38.39 -41.17 14.07
N GLN A 3 37.45 -40.75 13.22
CA GLN A 3 36.01 -40.41 13.28
C GLN A 3 35.36 -40.52 11.86
N PRO A 4 34.01 -40.57 11.77
CA PRO A 4 33.25 -40.80 10.53
C PRO A 4 33.04 -39.55 9.68
N GLY A 5 32.84 -39.76 8.37
CA GLY A 5 32.50 -38.73 7.39
C GLY A 5 31.14 -38.10 7.69
N ILE A 6 31.14 -36.79 7.89
CA ILE A 6 29.96 -35.96 8.08
C ILE A 6 29.18 -35.83 6.76
N ASP A 7 28.08 -36.59 6.67
CA ASP A 7 26.94 -36.32 5.78
C ASP A 7 26.29 -35.01 6.23
N SER A 8 26.75 -33.88 5.67
CA SER A 8 26.13 -32.59 5.90
C SER A 8 24.99 -32.38 4.90
N ARG A 9 23.81 -32.85 5.30
CA ARG A 9 22.53 -32.23 4.92
C ARG A 9 22.60 -30.73 5.19
N GLN A 10 22.73 -29.93 4.13
CA GLN A 10 22.33 -28.52 4.17
C GLN A 10 21.24 -28.29 3.14
N SER A 11 20.01 -28.16 3.63
CA SER A 11 18.91 -27.50 2.95
C SER A 11 19.44 -26.23 2.27
N GLY A 12 19.30 -26.14 0.96
CA GLY A 12 19.61 -24.94 0.21
C GLY A 12 18.77 -23.78 0.73
N ALA A 13 19.42 -22.86 1.44
CA ALA A 13 18.87 -21.53 1.65
C ALA A 13 18.70 -20.87 0.27
N PRO A 14 17.57 -20.20 -0.03
CA PRO A 14 17.47 -19.44 -1.25
C PRO A 14 18.41 -18.24 -1.15
N THR A 15 19.61 -18.37 -1.71
CA THR A 15 20.55 -17.27 -1.95
C THR A 15 20.04 -16.44 -3.14
N GLY A 16 18.84 -15.88 -3.00
CA GLY A 16 18.24 -15.00 -4.00
C GLY A 16 18.40 -13.56 -3.55
N HIS A 17 19.37 -12.84 -4.11
CA HIS A 17 19.36 -11.38 -4.04
C HIS A 17 18.03 -10.88 -4.64
N VAL A 18 17.12 -10.40 -3.78
CA VAL A 18 15.92 -9.71 -4.23
C VAL A 18 16.34 -8.32 -4.69
N SER A 19 15.97 -7.94 -5.91
CA SER A 19 16.16 -6.56 -6.37
C SER A 19 15.39 -5.63 -5.46
N CYS A 20 16.09 -4.82 -4.66
CA CYS A 20 15.49 -3.74 -3.88
C CYS A 20 15.05 -2.56 -4.75
N THR A 21 15.34 -2.60 -6.06
CA THR A 21 14.87 -1.59 -7.00
C THR A 21 13.50 -2.02 -7.51
N PRO A 22 12.42 -1.29 -7.17
CA PRO A 22 11.11 -1.56 -7.75
C PRO A 22 11.17 -1.35 -9.26
N ALA A 23 10.36 -2.14 -9.99
CA ALA A 23 10.20 -1.89 -11.42
C ALA A 23 9.67 -0.46 -11.64
N PRO A 24 10.14 0.25 -12.67
CA PRO A 24 9.63 1.58 -12.98
C PRO A 24 8.12 1.50 -13.20
N ALA A 25 7.37 2.34 -12.48
CA ALA A 25 5.93 2.42 -12.64
C ALA A 25 5.62 2.98 -14.03
N ALA A 26 4.81 2.27 -14.81
CA ALA A 26 4.34 2.77 -16.11
C ALA A 26 3.41 3.98 -15.94
N GLN A 27 2.68 4.03 -14.81
CA GLN A 27 1.74 5.09 -14.45
C GLN A 27 1.77 5.28 -12.93
N LEU A 28 1.62 6.51 -12.45
CA LEU A 28 1.53 6.80 -11.02
C LEU A 28 0.16 7.39 -10.69
N PHE A 29 -0.47 6.85 -9.64
CA PHE A 29 -1.78 7.25 -9.19
C PHE A 29 -1.66 7.87 -7.80
N GLU A 30 -1.99 9.15 -7.66
CA GLU A 30 -2.03 9.83 -6.38
C GLU A 30 -3.20 9.30 -5.55
N ILE A 31 -2.97 9.12 -4.25
CA ILE A 31 -4.00 8.70 -3.31
C ILE A 31 -4.15 9.78 -2.24
N THR A 32 -5.34 10.36 -2.17
CA THR A 32 -5.70 11.36 -1.16
C THR A 32 -6.79 10.82 -0.26
N VAL A 33 -6.76 11.11 1.03
CA VAL A 33 -7.82 10.73 1.98
C VAL A 33 -8.49 11.95 2.56
N LEU A 34 -9.77 11.79 2.90
CA LEU A 34 -10.57 12.78 3.60
C LEU A 34 -10.48 12.51 5.09
N ASP A 35 -9.82 13.42 5.80
CA ASP A 35 -9.79 13.46 7.25
C ASP A 35 -10.88 14.41 7.75
N SER A 36 -11.93 13.86 8.38
CA SER A 36 -12.98 14.65 9.04
C SER A 36 -12.71 14.89 10.53
N THR A 37 -11.63 14.33 11.06
CA THR A 37 -11.29 14.42 12.48
C THR A 37 -10.58 15.73 12.85
N ALA A 38 -10.36 16.61 11.88
CA ALA A 38 -9.78 17.93 12.09
C ALA A 38 -10.58 18.75 13.12
N GLU A 39 -9.88 19.43 14.03
CA GLU A 39 -10.48 20.14 15.17
C GLU A 39 -11.48 21.24 14.76
N ASP A 40 -11.33 21.78 13.54
CA ASP A 40 -12.22 22.80 12.98
C ASP A 40 -13.55 22.22 12.43
N GLY A 41 -13.75 20.90 12.47
CA GLY A 41 -14.92 20.22 11.91
C GLY A 41 -15.02 20.27 10.38
N LEU A 42 -13.99 20.79 9.70
CA LEU A 42 -13.90 20.86 8.25
C LEU A 42 -13.12 19.66 7.73
N GLY A 43 -13.76 18.81 6.92
CA GLY A 43 -13.10 17.70 6.26
C GLY A 43 -11.98 18.19 5.34
N ARG A 44 -10.77 17.66 5.51
CA ARG A 44 -9.58 18.04 4.73
C ARG A 44 -9.05 16.87 3.92
N TRP A 45 -8.82 17.12 2.64
CA TRP A 45 -8.11 16.19 1.77
C TRP A 45 -6.60 16.36 1.92
N HIS A 46 -5.87 15.26 2.12
CA HIS A 46 -4.41 15.24 2.04
C HIS A 46 -3.89 14.00 1.32
N THR A 47 -2.73 14.13 0.69
CA THR A 47 -2.07 13.03 -0.04
C THR A 47 -1.37 12.09 0.94
N ILE A 48 -1.67 10.80 0.85
CA ILE A 48 -1.06 9.76 1.70
C ILE A 48 -0.02 8.91 0.97
N GLY A 49 -0.02 8.94 -0.36
CA GLY A 49 0.91 8.16 -1.16
C GLY A 49 0.54 8.06 -2.62
N TRP A 50 1.24 7.15 -3.30
CA TRP A 50 1.13 6.91 -4.74
C TRP A 50 1.06 5.41 -5.03
N GLY A 51 0.11 4.99 -5.85
CA GLY A 51 0.05 3.64 -6.42
C GLY A 51 0.83 3.54 -7.74
N VAL A 52 1.54 2.43 -7.93
CA VAL A 52 2.36 2.15 -9.14
C VAL A 52 1.53 1.67 -10.34
N ASP A 53 0.25 1.39 -10.10
CA ASP A 53 -0.77 1.09 -11.08
C ASP A 53 -2.16 1.32 -10.44
N ARG A 54 -3.22 1.25 -11.25
CA ARG A 54 -4.59 1.52 -10.79
C ARG A 54 -5.07 0.51 -9.75
N VAL A 55 -4.78 -0.79 -9.93
CA VAL A 55 -5.24 -1.84 -9.01
C VAL A 55 -4.57 -1.67 -7.66
N HIS A 56 -3.27 -1.41 -7.66
CA HIS A 56 -2.55 -1.13 -6.41
C HIS A 56 -3.07 0.12 -5.70
N ALA A 57 -3.35 1.20 -6.45
CA ALA A 57 -3.94 2.41 -5.87
C ALA A 57 -5.33 2.15 -5.27
N ASP A 58 -6.13 1.32 -5.93
CA ASP A 58 -7.47 0.92 -5.47
C ASP A 58 -7.41 0.13 -4.16
N SER A 59 -6.54 -0.88 -4.10
CA SER A 59 -6.33 -1.67 -2.87
C SER A 59 -5.84 -0.83 -1.69
N ILE A 60 -4.98 0.18 -1.95
CA ILE A 60 -4.56 1.11 -0.90
C ILE A 60 -5.75 1.96 -0.45
N ALA A 61 -6.46 2.60 -1.39
CA ALA A 61 -7.59 3.49 -1.09
C ALA A 61 -8.69 2.76 -0.29
N GLU A 62 -9.07 1.56 -0.71
CA GLU A 62 -10.05 0.71 -0.01
C GLU A 62 -9.60 0.38 1.42
N SER A 63 -8.34 -0.03 1.60
CA SER A 63 -7.77 -0.36 2.91
C SER A 63 -7.80 0.82 3.89
N PHE A 64 -7.62 2.05 3.39
CA PHE A 64 -7.64 3.25 4.25
C PHE A 64 -9.03 3.65 4.74
N VAL A 65 -10.11 3.27 4.05
CA VAL A 65 -11.48 3.59 4.50
C VAL A 65 -12.13 2.45 5.30
N ASN A 66 -11.73 1.21 5.05
CA ASN A 66 -12.31 0.02 5.68
C ASN A 66 -11.59 -0.45 6.95
N ARG A 67 -10.42 0.11 7.30
CA ARG A 67 -9.74 -0.26 8.54
C ARG A 67 -10.55 0.21 9.78
N PRO A 68 -10.77 -0.66 10.80
CA PRO A 68 -11.61 -0.37 11.97
C PRO A 68 -11.21 0.86 12.80
N VAL A 69 -9.97 1.34 12.65
CA VAL A 69 -9.39 2.47 13.38
C VAL A 69 -8.86 3.57 12.46
N CYS A 70 -9.08 3.48 11.15
CA CYS A 70 -8.69 4.57 10.27
C CYS A 70 -9.60 5.79 10.51
N PRO A 71 -9.04 7.00 10.63
CA PRO A 71 -9.83 8.22 10.83
C PRO A 71 -10.47 8.75 9.54
N TYR A 72 -10.24 8.10 8.40
CA TYR A 72 -10.61 8.63 7.09
C TYR A 72 -11.99 8.14 6.62
N ASP A 73 -12.81 9.07 6.16
CA ASP A 73 -14.15 8.76 5.63
C ASP A 73 -14.14 8.39 4.15
N ALA A 74 -13.16 8.89 3.41
CA ALA A 74 -13.06 8.66 1.98
C ALA A 74 -11.61 8.63 1.52
N ALA A 75 -11.36 7.94 0.42
CA ALA A 75 -10.10 7.92 -0.30
C ALA A 75 -10.35 8.16 -1.79
N GLN A 76 -9.64 9.10 -2.39
CA GLN A 76 -9.69 9.41 -3.81
C GLN A 76 -8.40 8.96 -4.49
N ILE A 77 -8.55 8.51 -5.72
CA ILE A 77 -7.47 8.11 -6.60
C ILE A 77 -7.43 9.08 -7.76
N ARG A 78 -6.29 9.72 -7.99
CA ARG A 78 -6.09 10.70 -9.06
C ARG A 78 -4.97 10.26 -9.99
N HIS A 79 -5.12 10.55 -11.27
CA HIS A 79 -4.08 10.36 -12.27
C HIS A 79 -3.92 11.65 -13.08
N ASN A 80 -2.71 12.21 -13.11
CA ASN A 80 -2.43 13.49 -13.76
C ASN A 80 -3.38 14.62 -13.32
N GLY A 81 -3.72 14.66 -12.03
CA GLY A 81 -4.63 15.63 -11.43
C GLY A 81 -6.12 15.31 -11.61
N HIS A 82 -6.49 14.32 -12.41
CA HIS A 82 -7.88 13.95 -12.69
C HIS A 82 -8.36 12.89 -11.71
N LEU A 83 -9.56 13.05 -11.16
CA LEU A 83 -10.19 12.03 -10.31
C LEU A 83 -10.55 10.81 -11.17
N VAL A 84 -10.07 9.63 -10.77
CA VAL A 84 -10.27 8.39 -11.51
C VAL A 84 -10.89 7.27 -10.66
N GLY A 85 -11.01 7.44 -9.36
CA GLY A 85 -11.66 6.50 -8.44
C GLY A 85 -11.88 7.12 -7.07
N GLU A 86 -12.90 6.65 -6.35
CA GLU A 86 -13.20 7.08 -4.99
C GLU A 86 -13.78 5.92 -4.19
N HIS A 87 -13.29 5.77 -2.96
CA HIS A 87 -13.76 4.82 -1.96
C HIS A 87 -14.31 5.60 -0.78
N ARG A 88 -15.44 5.16 -0.23
CA ARG A 88 -16.03 5.73 0.99
C ARG A 88 -16.14 4.66 2.04
N ARG A 89 -15.96 5.06 3.30
CA ARG A 89 -16.33 4.22 4.44
C ARG A 89 -17.81 3.92 4.34
N SER A 90 -18.14 2.63 4.33
CA SER A 90 -19.52 2.18 4.45
C SER A 90 -20.03 2.57 5.85
N ALA A 91 -21.13 3.31 5.90
CA ALA A 91 -21.87 3.48 7.14
C ALA A 91 -22.60 2.15 7.40
N GLU A 92 -22.16 1.41 8.42
CA GLU A 92 -22.96 0.32 8.98
C GLU A 92 -24.14 0.87 9.78
#